data_AF-A0A956MYJ1-F1
#
_entry.id   AF-A0A956MYJ1-F1
#
_cell.length_a   1.000
_cell.length_b   1.000
_cell.length_c   1.000
_cell.angle_alpha   90.00
_cell.angle_beta   90.00
_cell.angle_gamma   90.00
#
_symmetry.space_group_name_H-M   'P 1'
#
loop_
_entity.id
_entity.type
_entity.pdbx_description
1 polymer ?
#
loop_
_entity_poly.entity_id
_entity_poly.type
_entity_poly.pdbx_seq_one_letter_code
_entity_poly.pdbx_strand_id
1 'polypeptide(L)'
;EEMKMFELLTSVSKIGPKVGLSILSFASPGQLGAYILSEDVAKLSKAPGVGKKTAERIVLELKDKVDKNNVEFEPTLLSNEPIAVSKDEAVDALVALGYSSAEAKEAVDKCKKDGLNTEDIIKKSLTYIMSKSLR
;
A
#
# COMPACT_ATOMS: atom_id res chain seq x y z
N GLU A 1 3.17 7.23 10.00
CA GLU A 1 1.89 7.71 9.41
C GLU A 1 0.62 7.31 10.18
N GLU A 2 0.65 6.26 11.02
CA GLU A 2 -0.56 5.71 11.66
C GLU A 2 -1.33 6.73 12.52
N MET A 3 -0.63 7.55 13.31
CA MET A 3 -1.24 8.58 14.14
C MET A 3 -2.03 9.61 13.32
N LYS A 4 -1.49 10.04 12.16
CA LYS A 4 -2.18 10.98 11.26
C LYS A 4 -3.43 10.36 10.65
N MET A 5 -3.35 9.10 10.23
CA MET A 5 -4.52 8.38 9.71
C MET A 5 -5.58 8.15 10.79
N PHE A 6 -5.16 7.89 12.03
CA PHE A 6 -6.08 7.80 13.17
C PHE A 6 -6.85 9.10 13.40
N GLU A 7 -6.15 10.24 13.39
CA GLU A 7 -6.77 11.57 13.52
C GLU A 7 -7.73 11.85 12.35
N LEU A 8 -7.34 11.51 11.12
CA LEU A 8 -8.23 11.63 9.96
C LEU A 8 -9.49 10.78 10.15
N LEU A 9 -9.35 9.50 10.47
CA LEU A 9 -10.47 8.58 10.69
C LEU A 9 -11.41 9.06 11.79
N THR A 10 -10.87 9.47 12.93
CA THR A 10 -11.67 9.96 14.07
C THR A 10 -12.28 11.34 13.83
N SER A 11 -11.80 12.10 12.84
CA SER A 11 -12.45 13.32 12.39
C SER A 11 -13.74 13.08 11.59
N VAL A 12 -13.93 11.86 11.06
CA VAL A 12 -15.14 11.49 10.33
C VAL A 12 -16.30 11.32 11.30
N SER A 13 -17.43 11.92 10.96
CA SER A 13 -18.60 11.85 11.83
C SER A 13 -19.05 10.38 12.02
N LYS A 14 -19.45 9.99 13.24
CA LYS A 14 -19.74 8.59 13.69
C LYS A 14 -18.55 7.63 13.77
N ILE A 15 -17.30 8.07 13.57
CA ILE A 15 -16.14 7.23 13.87
C ILE A 15 -15.59 7.61 15.24
N GLY A 16 -15.75 6.69 16.19
CA GLY A 16 -15.14 6.80 17.50
C GLY A 16 -13.71 6.22 17.52
N PRO A 17 -12.93 6.50 18.58
CA PRO A 17 -11.55 6.02 18.72
C PRO A 17 -11.44 4.50 18.65
N LYS A 18 -12.44 3.77 19.17
CA LYS A 18 -12.48 2.29 19.09
C LYS A 18 -12.57 1.77 17.66
N VAL A 19 -13.37 2.44 16.83
CA VAL A 19 -13.55 2.07 15.41
C VAL A 19 -12.32 2.48 14.62
N GLY A 20 -11.79 3.69 14.83
CA GLY A 20 -10.55 4.15 14.19
C GLY A 20 -9.38 3.18 14.43
N LEU A 21 -9.21 2.71 15.65
CA LEU A 21 -8.17 1.73 15.99
C LEU A 21 -8.41 0.36 15.32
N SER A 22 -9.67 -0.07 15.25
CA SER A 22 -10.05 -1.33 14.58
C SER A 22 -9.79 -1.29 13.08
N ILE A 23 -9.97 -0.12 12.45
CA ILE A 23 -9.69 0.08 11.03
C ILE A 23 -8.18 0.06 10.77
N LEU A 24 -7.39 0.75 11.60
CA LEU A 24 -5.92 0.70 11.50
C LEU A 24 -5.35 -0.70 11.79
N SER A 25 -6.05 -1.49 12.60
CA SER A 25 -5.70 -2.91 12.82
C SER A 25 -6.08 -3.81 11.65
N PHE A 26 -6.99 -3.36 10.78
CA PHE A 26 -7.46 -4.12 9.62
C PHE A 26 -6.60 -3.88 8.38
N ALA A 27 -6.14 -2.66 8.17
CA ALA A 27 -5.35 -2.28 6.99
C ALA A 27 -4.37 -1.14 7.32
N SER A 28 -3.24 -1.13 6.62
CA SER A 28 -2.22 -0.10 6.81
C SER A 28 -2.75 1.29 6.40
N PRO A 29 -2.16 2.38 6.91
CA PRO A 29 -2.53 3.74 6.49
C PRO A 29 -2.45 3.95 4.97
N GLY A 30 -1.45 3.37 4.30
CA GLY A 30 -1.33 3.46 2.84
C GLY A 30 -2.46 2.72 2.11
N GLN A 31 -2.83 1.53 2.56
CA GLN A 31 -3.96 0.78 2.01
C GLN A 31 -5.28 1.53 2.20
N LEU A 32 -5.49 2.11 3.38
CA LEU A 32 -6.66 2.94 3.65
C LEU A 32 -6.74 4.13 2.71
N GLY A 33 -5.61 4.85 2.55
CA GLY A 33 -5.50 5.96 1.60
C GLY A 33 -5.89 5.52 0.19
N ALA A 34 -5.36 4.39 -0.28
CA ALA A 34 -5.69 3.81 -1.58
C ALA A 34 -7.18 3.47 -1.71
N TYR A 35 -7.82 2.88 -0.69
CA TYR A 35 -9.27 2.58 -0.72
C TYR A 35 -10.12 3.84 -0.76
N ILE A 36 -9.71 4.90 -0.05
CA ILE A 36 -10.41 6.19 -0.03
C ILE A 36 -10.30 6.86 -1.40
N LEU A 37 -9.10 6.89 -1.99
CA LEU A 37 -8.85 7.48 -3.31
C LEU A 37 -9.56 6.72 -4.43
N SER A 38 -9.62 5.38 -4.32
CA SER A 38 -10.27 4.51 -5.31
C SER A 38 -11.78 4.34 -5.07
N GLU A 39 -12.34 5.02 -4.07
CA GLU A 39 -13.75 4.91 -3.66
C GLU A 39 -14.21 3.46 -3.38
N ASP A 40 -13.31 2.60 -2.88
CA ASP A 40 -13.58 1.18 -2.61
C ASP A 40 -14.31 1.01 -1.25
N VAL A 41 -15.59 1.37 -1.26
CA VAL A 41 -16.52 1.22 -0.12
C VAL A 41 -16.60 -0.23 0.34
N ALA A 42 -16.51 -1.19 -0.58
CA ALA A 42 -16.65 -2.61 -0.27
C ALA A 42 -15.52 -3.07 0.65
N LYS A 43 -14.27 -2.73 0.36
CA LYS A 43 -13.14 -3.07 1.23
C LYS A 43 -13.17 -2.34 2.58
N LEU A 44 -13.54 -1.06 2.60
CA LEU A 44 -13.68 -0.30 3.85
C LEU A 44 -14.77 -0.88 4.76
N SER A 45 -15.86 -1.38 4.18
CA SER A 45 -16.96 -2.01 4.94
C SER A 45 -16.64 -3.37 5.54
N LYS A 46 -15.48 -3.96 5.21
CA LYS A 46 -15.00 -5.20 5.85
C LYS A 46 -14.31 -4.93 7.19
N ALA A 47 -13.96 -3.68 7.48
CA ALA A 47 -13.31 -3.34 8.73
C ALA A 47 -14.28 -3.49 9.93
N PRO A 48 -13.81 -3.98 11.09
CA PRO A 48 -14.67 -4.19 12.25
C PRO A 48 -15.32 -2.88 12.73
N GLY A 49 -16.65 -2.86 12.81
CA GLY A 49 -17.39 -1.65 13.22
C GLY A 49 -17.62 -0.64 12.10
N VAL A 50 -17.23 -0.93 10.86
CA VAL A 50 -17.52 -0.10 9.68
C VAL A 50 -18.61 -0.76 8.84
N GLY A 51 -19.83 -0.20 8.90
CA GLY A 51 -20.90 -0.60 7.97
C GLY A 51 -20.80 0.12 6.63
N LYS A 52 -21.59 -0.32 5.64
CA LYS A 52 -21.67 0.29 4.29
C LYS A 52 -21.85 1.81 4.32
N LYS A 53 -22.80 2.32 5.12
CA LYS A 53 -23.06 3.77 5.27
C LYS A 53 -21.89 4.53 5.91
N THR A 54 -21.15 3.87 6.80
CA THR A 54 -19.96 4.47 7.42
C THR A 54 -18.81 4.50 6.43
N ALA A 55 -18.61 3.43 5.65
CA ALA A 55 -17.61 3.35 4.59
C ALA A 55 -17.84 4.42 3.50
N GLU A 56 -19.07 4.58 3.02
CA GLU A 56 -19.43 5.65 2.07
C GLU A 56 -19.09 7.04 2.62
N ARG A 57 -19.32 7.25 3.92
CA ARG A 57 -19.04 8.52 4.59
C ARG A 57 -17.54 8.76 4.81
N ILE A 58 -16.77 7.71 5.12
CA ILE A 58 -15.31 7.76 5.17
C ILE A 58 -14.77 8.23 3.82
N VAL A 59 -15.20 7.58 2.73
CA VAL A 59 -14.74 7.95 1.38
C VAL A 59 -15.08 9.40 1.08
N LEU A 60 -16.33 9.83 1.31
CA LEU A 60 -16.76 11.20 1.00
C LEU A 60 -16.00 12.27 1.81
N GLU A 61 -15.89 12.08 3.13
CA GLU A 61 -15.29 13.08 4.03
C GLU A 61 -13.75 13.06 3.99
N LEU A 62 -13.13 11.89 3.80
CA LEU A 62 -11.67 11.79 3.76
C LEU A 62 -11.09 12.04 2.38
N LYS A 63 -11.80 11.78 1.28
CA LYS A 63 -11.32 12.09 -0.07
C LYS A 63 -10.96 13.58 -0.19
N ASP A 64 -11.84 14.46 0.28
CA ASP A 64 -11.60 15.92 0.27
C ASP A 64 -10.41 16.33 1.16
N LYS A 65 -10.17 15.62 2.27
CA LYS A 65 -9.09 15.92 3.21
C LYS A 65 -7.74 15.35 2.79
N VAL A 66 -7.71 14.18 2.15
CA VAL A 66 -6.49 13.52 1.66
C VAL A 66 -5.93 14.31 0.47
N ASP A 67 -6.79 14.78 -0.45
CA ASP A 67 -6.40 15.66 -1.56
C ASP A 67 -5.81 17.00 -1.06
N LYS A 68 -6.45 17.65 -0.06
CA LYS A 68 -6.03 18.98 0.41
C LYS A 68 -4.77 19.00 1.26
N ASN A 69 -4.49 17.92 2.00
CA ASN A 69 -3.34 17.87 2.90
C ASN A 69 -2.07 17.31 2.25
N ASN A 70 -2.11 16.99 0.95
CA ASN A 70 -1.00 16.41 0.20
C ASN A 70 -0.35 15.25 0.98
N VAL A 71 -1.18 14.45 1.65
CA VAL A 71 -0.69 13.32 2.41
C VAL A 71 -0.38 12.25 1.40
N GLU A 72 0.89 12.16 0.99
CA GLU A 72 1.47 11.00 0.32
C GLU A 72 1.37 9.82 1.27
N PHE A 73 0.16 9.25 1.35
CA PHE A 73 0.00 7.86 1.73
C PHE A 73 0.47 7.10 0.50
N GLU A 74 1.79 6.82 0.46
CA GLU A 74 2.33 5.82 -0.46
C GLU A 74 1.40 4.60 -0.37
N PRO A 75 0.77 4.19 -1.48
CA PRO A 75 -0.11 3.03 -1.47
C PRO A 75 0.77 1.84 -1.14
N THR A 76 0.88 1.51 0.15
CA THR A 76 1.45 0.26 0.60
C THR A 76 0.53 -0.81 0.07
N LEU A 77 0.96 -1.42 -1.05
CA LEU A 77 0.25 -2.46 -1.75
C LEU A 77 -0.16 -3.53 -0.72
N LEU A 78 -1.41 -3.97 -0.84
CA LEU A 78 -2.00 -4.97 0.04
C LEU A 78 -1.16 -6.25 0.09
N SER A 79 -0.74 -6.71 1.29
CA SER A 79 -1.24 -7.93 1.97
C SER A 79 -0.19 -8.61 2.87
N ASN A 80 -0.61 -8.96 4.09
CA ASN A 80 0.12 -9.86 5.00
C ASN A 80 -0.61 -11.22 5.11
N GLU A 81 -0.67 -11.95 4.00
CA GLU A 81 -0.93 -13.40 3.93
C GLU A 81 0.27 -14.09 3.26
N PRO A 82 0.52 -15.39 3.49
CA PRO A 82 1.81 -16.01 3.17
C PRO A 82 2.11 -16.00 1.67
N ILE A 83 3.18 -15.28 1.32
CA ILE A 83 4.16 -15.56 0.26
C ILE A 83 3.55 -15.85 -1.13
N ALA A 84 3.12 -14.78 -1.80
CA ALA A 84 3.24 -14.65 -3.26
C ALA A 84 3.34 -13.17 -3.59
N VAL A 85 4.50 -12.59 -3.34
CA VAL A 85 4.70 -11.15 -3.53
C VAL A 85 4.70 -10.80 -5.01
N SER A 86 3.86 -9.83 -5.36
CA SER A 86 3.67 -9.33 -6.72
C SER A 86 4.96 -8.72 -7.24
N LYS A 87 5.25 -8.98 -8.52
CA LYS A 87 6.44 -8.48 -9.24
C LYS A 87 6.62 -6.97 -9.04
N ASP A 88 5.51 -6.26 -8.92
CA ASP A 88 5.45 -4.81 -8.83
C ASP A 88 6.18 -4.25 -7.59
N GLU A 89 6.12 -4.91 -6.43
CA GLU A 89 6.77 -4.39 -5.21
C GLU A 89 8.30 -4.42 -5.31
N ALA A 90 8.86 -5.47 -5.93
CA ALA A 90 10.29 -5.53 -6.20
C ALA A 90 10.72 -4.55 -7.31
N VAL A 91 9.83 -4.25 -8.26
CA VAL A 91 10.08 -3.26 -9.31
C VAL A 91 10.10 -1.86 -8.72
N ASP A 92 9.13 -1.51 -7.88
CA ASP A 92 9.05 -0.22 -7.20
C ASP A 92 10.27 0.03 -6.30
N ALA A 93 10.72 -0.98 -5.57
CA ALA A 93 11.93 -0.89 -4.75
C ALA A 93 13.19 -0.59 -5.59
N LEU A 94 13.32 -1.19 -6.78
CA LEU A 94 14.44 -0.92 -7.68
C LEU A 94 14.35 0.48 -8.31
N VAL A 95 13.14 0.95 -8.63
CA VAL A 95 12.92 2.30 -9.13
C VAL A 95 13.25 3.34 -8.06
N ALA A 96 12.88 3.10 -6.81
CA ALA A 96 13.25 3.94 -5.66
C ALA A 96 14.77 4.01 -5.42
N LEU A 97 15.51 2.97 -5.82
CA LEU A 97 16.98 2.95 -5.78
C LEU A 97 17.64 3.68 -6.97
N GLY A 98 16.84 4.25 -7.88
CA GLY A 98 17.31 5.05 -9.01
C GLY A 98 17.48 4.29 -10.33
N TYR A 99 16.99 3.04 -10.41
CA TYR A 99 17.01 2.28 -11.67
C TYR A 99 15.77 2.57 -12.52
N SER A 100 15.90 2.45 -13.84
CA SER A 100 14.77 2.70 -14.73
C SER A 100 13.69 1.62 -14.57
N SER A 101 12.42 2.00 -14.71
CA SER A 101 11.28 1.09 -14.56
C SER A 101 11.35 -0.11 -15.52
N ALA A 102 11.93 0.09 -16.72
CA ALA A 102 12.16 -0.97 -17.70
C ALA A 102 13.23 -1.98 -17.23
N GLU A 103 14.34 -1.49 -16.67
CA GLU A 103 15.42 -2.35 -16.14
C GLU A 103 15.00 -3.11 -14.88
N ALA A 104 14.29 -2.43 -13.98
CA ALA A 104 13.74 -3.02 -12.78
C ALA A 104 12.81 -4.20 -13.12
N LYS A 105 11.91 -4.01 -14.08
CA LYS A 105 10.98 -5.04 -14.55
C LYS A 105 11.68 -6.23 -15.20
N GLU A 106 12.68 -5.99 -16.05
CA GLU A 106 13.46 -7.06 -16.68
C GLU A 106 14.23 -7.89 -15.64
N ALA A 107 14.82 -7.23 -14.64
CA ALA A 107 15.59 -7.89 -13.59
C ALA A 107 14.69 -8.75 -12.70
N VAL A 108 13.55 -8.21 -12.26
CA VAL A 108 12.58 -8.95 -11.44
C VAL A 108 12.00 -10.13 -12.21
N ASP A 109 11.69 -9.98 -13.50
CA ASP A 109 11.14 -11.06 -14.32
C ASP A 109 12.12 -12.22 -14.50
N LYS A 110 13.42 -11.92 -14.66
CA LYS A 110 14.48 -12.94 -14.74
C LYS A 110 14.84 -13.56 -13.41
N CYS A 111 14.72 -12.82 -12.31
CA CYS A 111 15.10 -13.29 -10.97
C CYS A 111 13.96 -13.99 -10.22
N LYS A 112 12.72 -13.84 -10.69
CA LYS A 112 11.55 -14.50 -10.07
C LYS A 112 11.61 -16.01 -10.30
N LYS A 113 11.68 -16.75 -9.19
CA LYS A 113 11.41 -18.20 -9.12
C LYS A 113 10.34 -18.42 -8.06
N ASP A 114 9.48 -19.42 -8.29
CA ASP A 114 8.48 -19.87 -7.31
C ASP A 114 9.15 -20.14 -5.96
N GLY A 115 8.63 -19.52 -4.90
CA GLY A 115 9.08 -19.69 -3.52
C GLY A 115 10.17 -18.74 -3.00
N LEU A 116 10.52 -17.67 -3.72
CA LEU A 116 11.45 -16.64 -3.20
C LEU A 116 10.71 -15.49 -2.49
N ASN A 117 11.25 -15.06 -1.35
CA ASN A 117 10.78 -13.87 -0.64
C ASN A 117 11.15 -12.58 -1.39
N THR A 118 10.39 -11.50 -1.18
CA THR A 118 10.60 -10.19 -1.82
C THR A 118 12.01 -9.67 -1.67
N GLU A 119 12.55 -9.79 -0.46
CA GLU A 119 13.90 -9.34 -0.13
C GLU A 119 14.97 -10.09 -0.95
N ASP A 120 14.76 -11.38 -1.19
CA ASP A 120 15.64 -12.19 -2.03
C ASP A 120 15.49 -11.83 -3.51
N ILE A 121 14.28 -11.51 -3.96
CA ILE A 121 14.03 -11.03 -5.33
C ILE A 121 14.74 -9.71 -5.56
N ILE A 122 14.68 -8.77 -4.61
CA ILE A 122 15.36 -7.46 -4.70
C ILE A 122 16.88 -7.65 -4.73
N LYS A 123 17.45 -8.45 -3.81
CA LYS A 123 18.90 -8.73 -3.78
C LYS A 123 19.40 -9.37 -5.07
N LYS A 124 18.66 -10.35 -5.61
CA LYS A 124 19.01 -11.00 -6.88
C LYS A 124 18.87 -10.06 -8.06
N SER A 125 17.82 -9.24 -8.10
CA SER A 125 17.59 -8.27 -9.17
C SER A 125 18.67 -7.19 -9.19
N LEU A 126 19.09 -6.69 -8.02
CA LEU A 126 20.23 -5.77 -7.90
C LEU A 126 21.53 -6.40 -8.40
N THR A 127 21.79 -7.65 -8.01
CA THR A 127 22.99 -8.39 -8.46
C THR A 127 22.99 -8.57 -9.98
N TYR A 128 21.82 -8.86 -10.56
CA TYR A 128 21.66 -9.00 -12.01
C TYR A 128 21.89 -7.68 -12.75
N ILE A 129 21.34 -6.56 -12.26
CA ILE A 129 21.54 -5.23 -12.85
C ILE A 129 23.02 -4.82 -12.75
N MET A 130 23.67 -5.01 -11.60
CA MET A 130 25.11 -4.74 -11.42
C MET A 130 25.97 -5.59 -12.36
N SER A 131 25.66 -6.88 -12.53
CA SER A 131 26.38 -7.76 -13.45
C SER A 131 26.16 -7.41 -14.93
N LYS A 132 25.02 -6.80 -15.28
CA LYS A 132 24.71 -6.33 -16.64
C LYS A 132 25.42 -5.01 -16.95
N SER A 133 25.60 -4.14 -15.95
CA SER A 133 26.31 -2.86 -16.06
C SER A 133 27.84 -3.02 -16.21
N LEU A 134 28.40 -4.13 -15.71
CA LEU A 134 29.84 -4.44 -15.80
C LEU A 134 30.29 -5.17 -17.09
N ARG A 135 29.39 -5.42 -18.05
CA ARG A 135 29.69 -6.06 -19.33
C ARG A 135 29.49 -5.10 -20.49
#